data_AF-A0A357F1U6-F1
#
_entry.id   AF-A0A357F1U6-F1
#
_cell.length_a   1.000
_cell.length_b   1.000
_cell.length_c   1.000
_cell.angle_alpha   90.00
_cell.angle_beta   90.00
_cell.angle_gamma   90.00
#
_symmetry.space_group_name_H-M   'P 1'
#
loop_
_entity.id
_entity.type
_entity.pdbx_description
1 polymer ?
#
loop_
_entity_poly.entity_id
_entity_poly.type
_entity_poly.pdbx_seq_one_letter_code
_entity_poly.pdbx_strand_id
1 'polypeptide(L)'
;AAIREAVTSLILMLTPLAPHAAEELFSVVIGNEDGILANGARFPEFDEELARADEIEIAVQVNGRLRSRIYTAPDAPSAELEKLALADEKIIEYTSRGKIVKVITVPGRLVNIVVKE
;
A
#
# COMPACT_ATOMS: atom_id res chain seq x y z
N ALA A 1 -2.66 -23.20 -6.78
CA ALA A 1 -1.39 -22.65 -7.29
C ALA A 1 -0.87 -21.56 -6.36
N ALA A 2 -1.57 -20.42 -6.23
CA ALA A 2 -1.15 -19.28 -5.40
C ALA A 2 -0.77 -19.63 -3.94
N ILE A 3 -1.54 -20.48 -3.25
CA ILE A 3 -1.23 -20.88 -1.86
C ILE A 3 0.13 -21.60 -1.78
N ARG A 4 0.40 -22.50 -2.73
CA ARG A 4 1.66 -23.26 -2.76
C ARG A 4 2.83 -22.30 -2.99
N GLU A 5 2.70 -21.39 -3.94
CA GLU A 5 3.70 -20.36 -4.24
C GLU A 5 3.98 -19.44 -3.03
N ALA A 6 2.93 -18.97 -2.36
CA ALA A 6 3.06 -18.14 -1.16
C ALA A 6 3.77 -18.88 -0.01
N VAL A 7 3.39 -20.14 0.23
CA VAL A 7 4.02 -20.99 1.27
C VAL A 7 5.49 -21.26 0.93
N THR A 8 5.80 -21.62 -0.32
CA THR A 8 7.19 -21.81 -0.76
C THR A 8 8.00 -20.54 -0.58
N SER A 9 7.47 -19.38 -0.98
CA SER A 9 8.16 -18.09 -0.83
C SER A 9 8.41 -17.75 0.63
N LEU A 10 7.43 -17.99 1.50
CA LEU A 10 7.57 -17.80 2.95
C LEU A 10 8.67 -18.69 3.55
N ILE A 11 8.70 -19.97 3.17
CA ILE A 11 9.73 -20.92 3.62
C ILE A 11 11.12 -20.46 3.19
N LEU A 12 11.26 -20.00 1.94
CA LEU A 12 12.54 -19.51 1.43
C LEU A 12 12.99 -18.23 2.16
N MET A 13 12.08 -17.32 2.49
CA MET A 13 12.35 -16.15 3.33
C MET A 13 12.69 -16.51 4.78
N LEU A 14 12.26 -17.67 5.27
CA LEU A 14 12.56 -18.16 6.62
C LEU A 14 13.99 -18.74 6.71
N THR A 15 14.59 -19.16 5.59
CA THR A 15 15.93 -19.79 5.54
C THR A 15 17.00 -19.05 6.35
N PRO A 16 17.14 -17.70 6.27
CA PRO A 16 18.15 -16.97 7.05
C PRO A 16 17.87 -16.91 8.56
N LEU A 17 16.62 -17.15 8.97
CA LEU A 17 16.17 -17.03 10.37
C LEU A 17 16.11 -18.38 11.08
N ALA A 18 15.59 -19.41 10.41
CA ALA A 18 15.39 -20.75 10.95
C ALA A 18 15.68 -21.81 9.87
N PRO A 19 16.96 -21.99 9.48
CA PRO A 19 17.34 -22.82 8.33
C PRO A 19 16.87 -24.28 8.46
N HIS A 20 17.01 -24.89 9.65
CA HIS A 20 16.58 -26.26 9.86
C HIS A 20 15.06 -26.44 9.70
N ALA A 21 14.27 -25.49 10.21
CA ALA A 21 12.82 -25.54 10.06
C ALA A 21 12.39 -25.26 8.61
N ALA A 22 13.09 -24.35 7.93
CA ALA A 22 12.86 -24.08 6.52
C ALA A 22 13.12 -25.33 5.66
N GLU A 23 14.22 -26.06 5.89
CA GLU A 23 14.54 -27.31 5.18
C GLU A 23 13.43 -28.37 5.36
N GLU A 24 13.02 -28.65 6.61
CA GLU A 24 11.95 -29.63 6.88
C GLU A 24 10.62 -29.25 6.20
N LEU A 25 10.23 -27.98 6.29
CA LEU A 25 9.01 -27.48 5.65
C LEU A 25 9.10 -27.51 4.13
N PHE A 26 10.28 -27.21 3.58
CA PHE A 26 10.54 -27.22 2.15
C PHE A 26 10.35 -28.64 1.57
N SER A 27 10.95 -29.66 2.19
CA SER A 27 10.81 -31.06 1.80
C SER A 27 9.36 -31.52 1.75
N VAL A 28 8.54 -31.12 2.73
CA VAL A 28 7.09 -31.42 2.75
C VAL A 28 6.37 -30.76 1.58
N VAL A 29 6.73 -29.53 1.21
CA VAL A 29 6.07 -28.78 0.13
C VAL A 29 6.42 -29.36 -1.24
N ILE A 30 7.67 -29.75 -1.50
CA ILE A 30 8.10 -30.22 -2.84
C ILE A 30 7.90 -31.73 -2.99
N GLY A 31 7.83 -32.44 -1.87
CA GLY A 31 7.61 -33.89 -1.85
C GLY A 31 8.87 -34.71 -2.13
N ASN A 32 10.05 -34.17 -1.81
CA ASN A 32 11.31 -34.89 -1.86
C ASN A 32 12.17 -34.54 -0.63
N GLU A 33 13.22 -35.32 -0.39
CA GLU A 33 14.17 -35.10 0.72
C GLU A 33 15.39 -34.28 0.31
N ASP A 34 15.44 -33.81 -0.94
CA ASP A 34 16.50 -32.91 -1.38
C ASP A 34 16.29 -31.56 -0.69
N GLY A 35 17.34 -31.00 -0.10
CA GLY A 35 17.24 -29.71 0.59
C GLY A 35 17.02 -28.52 -0.35
N ILE A 36 16.83 -27.34 0.22
CA ILE A 36 16.63 -26.04 -0.46
C ILE A 36 17.71 -25.79 -1.52
N LEU A 37 18.97 -26.01 -1.17
CA LEU A 37 20.11 -25.80 -2.07
C LEU A 37 20.18 -26.85 -3.19
N ALA A 38 19.88 -28.12 -2.88
CA ALA A 38 19.94 -29.21 -3.85
C ALA A 38 18.84 -29.07 -4.93
N ASN A 39 17.67 -28.54 -4.56
CA ASN A 39 16.61 -28.18 -5.49
C ASN A 39 16.89 -26.88 -6.27
N GLY A 40 18.02 -26.21 -6.01
CA GLY A 40 18.39 -24.97 -6.71
C GLY A 40 17.46 -23.79 -6.40
N ALA A 41 16.74 -23.83 -5.28
CA ALA A 41 15.81 -22.76 -4.93
C ALA A 41 16.54 -21.41 -4.79
N ARG A 42 15.82 -20.34 -5.08
CA ARG A 42 16.30 -18.95 -5.04
C ARG A 42 15.42 -18.14 -4.12
N PHE A 43 15.97 -17.06 -3.57
CA PHE A 43 15.17 -16.11 -2.81
C PHE A 43 14.04 -15.57 -3.71
N PRO A 44 12.80 -15.45 -3.21
CA PRO A 44 11.68 -15.01 -4.03
C PRO A 44 11.89 -13.59 -4.55
N GLU A 45 11.57 -13.38 -5.82
CA GLU A 45 11.51 -12.06 -6.45
C GLU A 45 10.06 -11.56 -6.43
N PHE A 46 9.86 -10.25 -6.38
CA PHE A 46 8.52 -9.67 -6.41
C PHE A 46 8.10 -9.34 -7.85
N ASP A 47 6.80 -9.42 -8.11
CA ASP A 47 6.19 -8.96 -9.34
C ASP A 47 5.66 -7.53 -9.14
N GLU A 48 6.10 -6.58 -9.95
CA GLU A 48 5.73 -5.16 -9.84
C GLU A 48 4.22 -4.91 -10.02
N GLU A 49 3.55 -5.69 -10.88
CA GLU A 49 2.13 -5.53 -11.14
C GLU A 49 1.31 -6.08 -9.97
N LEU A 50 1.72 -7.20 -9.37
CA LEU A 50 1.06 -7.76 -8.18
C LEU A 50 1.36 -6.98 -6.89
N ALA A 51 2.52 -6.32 -6.82
CA ALA A 51 2.92 -5.50 -5.67
C ALA A 51 2.29 -4.10 -5.69
N ARG A 52 1.68 -3.69 -6.81
CA ARG A 52 1.03 -2.38 -6.94
C ARG A 52 -0.19 -2.32 -6.03
N ALA A 53 -0.31 -1.25 -5.25
CA ALA A 53 -1.51 -0.99 -4.47
C ALA A 53 -2.65 -0.51 -5.38
N ASP A 54 -3.83 -1.10 -5.25
CA ASP A 54 -5.03 -0.65 -5.98
C ASP A 54 -5.54 0.70 -5.45
N GLU A 55 -5.37 0.93 -4.15
CA GLU A 55 -5.76 2.16 -3.47
C GLU A 55 -4.64 2.64 -2.55
N ILE A 56 -4.43 3.95 -2.52
CA ILE A 56 -3.52 4.63 -1.60
C ILE A 56 -4.30 5.59 -0.70
N GLU A 57 -3.82 5.73 0.52
CA GLU A 57 -4.35 6.70 1.48
C GLU A 57 -3.74 8.08 1.22
N ILE A 58 -4.59 9.09 1.00
CA ILE A 58 -4.20 10.49 0.82
C ILE A 58 -4.66 11.31 2.01
N ALA A 59 -3.70 12.04 2.60
CA ALA A 59 -3.97 12.96 3.70
C ALA A 59 -4.69 14.22 3.20
N VAL A 60 -5.81 14.57 3.83
CA VAL A 60 -6.53 15.82 3.56
C VAL A 60 -6.32 16.81 4.71
N GLN A 61 -5.81 17.98 4.35
CA GLN A 61 -5.46 19.06 5.26
C GLN A 61 -6.34 20.28 5.02
N VAL A 62 -6.62 21.02 6.10
CA VAL A 62 -7.23 22.35 6.05
C VAL A 62 -6.31 23.33 6.77
N ASN A 63 -5.87 24.37 6.07
CA ASN A 63 -4.89 25.34 6.57
C ASN A 63 -3.64 24.65 7.19
N GLY A 64 -3.14 23.60 6.53
CA GLY A 64 -1.95 22.86 6.93
C GLY A 64 -2.14 21.87 8.10
N ARG A 65 -3.35 21.73 8.65
CA ARG A 65 -3.66 20.73 9.71
C ARG A 65 -4.38 19.53 9.10
N LEU A 66 -3.96 18.32 9.46
CA LEU A 66 -4.63 17.08 9.03
C LEU A 66 -6.04 16.99 9.61
N ARG A 67 -7.04 16.80 8.74
CA ARG A 67 -8.46 16.71 9.11
C ARG A 67 -9.11 15.39 8.71
N SER A 68 -8.73 14.84 7.57
CA SER A 68 -9.25 13.57 7.08
C SER A 68 -8.22 12.80 6.25
N ARG A 69 -8.59 11.58 5.86
CA ARG A 69 -7.85 10.67 4.98
C ARG A 69 -8.85 10.10 3.98
N ILE A 70 -8.51 10.14 2.70
CA ILE A 70 -9.31 9.58 1.61
C ILE A 70 -8.52 8.46 0.93
N TYR A 71 -9.21 7.48 0.36
CA TYR A 71 -8.60 6.40 -0.42
C TYR A 71 -8.88 6.63 -1.90
N THR A 72 -7.90 6.37 -2.76
CA THR A 72 -7.95 6.67 -4.19
C THR A 72 -6.94 5.84 -4.96
N ALA A 73 -7.13 5.68 -6.27
CA ALA A 73 -6.13 5.07 -7.14
C ALA A 73 -4.79 5.83 -7.07
N PRO A 74 -3.63 5.14 -7.16
CA PRO A 74 -2.30 5.77 -7.10
C PRO A 74 -2.07 6.89 -8.11
N ASP A 75 -2.69 6.78 -9.28
CA ASP A 75 -2.57 7.67 -10.44
C ASP A 75 -3.76 8.63 -10.59
N ALA A 76 -4.61 8.74 -9.55
CA ALA A 76 -5.77 9.60 -9.60
C ALA A 76 -5.40 11.07 -9.91
N PRO A 77 -6.06 11.70 -10.90
CA PRO A 77 -5.75 13.07 -11.30
C PRO A 77 -6.11 14.07 -10.20
N SER A 78 -5.40 15.20 -10.17
CA SER A 78 -5.59 16.23 -9.14
C SER A 78 -7.04 16.72 -8.98
N ALA A 79 -7.80 16.76 -10.08
CA ALA A 79 -9.21 17.16 -10.08
C ALA A 79 -10.12 16.14 -9.36
N GLU A 80 -9.81 14.86 -9.47
CA GLU A 80 -10.52 13.80 -8.76
C GLU A 80 -10.21 13.82 -7.27
N LEU A 81 -8.93 13.98 -6.91
CA LEU A 81 -8.49 14.15 -5.52
C LEU A 81 -9.14 15.36 -4.84
N GLU A 82 -9.23 16.48 -5.56
CA GLU A 82 -9.93 17.68 -5.07
C GLU A 82 -11.42 17.41 -4.86
N LYS A 83 -12.09 16.76 -5.81
CA LYS A 83 -13.50 16.41 -5.70
C LYS A 83 -13.77 15.47 -4.51
N LEU A 84 -12.94 14.44 -4.33
CA LEU A 84 -13.04 13.50 -3.20
C LEU A 84 -12.80 14.22 -1.86
N ALA A 85 -11.78 15.06 -1.77
CA ALA A 85 -11.48 15.82 -0.56
C ALA A 85 -12.60 16.82 -0.19
N LEU A 86 -13.22 17.48 -1.17
CA LEU A 86 -14.31 18.42 -0.94
C LEU A 86 -15.67 17.75 -0.67
N ALA A 87 -15.82 16.47 -1.04
CA ALA A 87 -17.01 15.68 -0.72
C ALA A 87 -16.96 15.04 0.68
N ASP A 88 -15.80 15.04 1.34
CA ASP A 88 -15.62 14.50 2.69
C ASP A 88 -16.37 15.35 3.73
N GLU A 89 -17.28 14.72 4.48
CA GLU A 89 -18.14 15.38 5.47
C GLU A 89 -17.36 16.18 6.52
N LYS A 90 -16.21 15.65 6.99
CA LYS A 90 -15.37 16.37 7.97
C LYS A 90 -14.78 17.62 7.34
N ILE A 91 -14.36 17.54 6.09
CA ILE A 91 -13.79 18.68 5.36
C ILE A 91 -14.85 19.74 5.08
N ILE A 92 -16.07 19.34 4.75
CA ILE A 92 -17.21 20.25 4.60
C ILE A 92 -17.44 21.04 5.90
N GLU A 93 -17.37 20.38 7.07
CA GLU A 93 -17.50 21.07 8.36
C GLU A 93 -16.44 22.17 8.54
N TYR A 94 -15.17 21.88 8.22
CA TYR A 94 -14.07 22.84 8.35
C TYR A 94 -14.07 23.94 7.28
N THR A 95 -14.64 23.69 6.12
CA THR A 95 -14.69 24.66 5.00
C THR A 95 -15.96 25.51 5.01
N SER A 96 -17.04 25.04 5.65
CA SER A 96 -18.33 25.76 5.75
C SER A 96 -18.25 27.13 6.44
N ARG A 97 -17.21 27.33 7.26
CA ARG A 97 -17.03 28.54 8.09
C ARG A 97 -16.29 29.67 7.37
N GLY A 98 -15.76 29.44 6.16
CA GLY A 98 -14.99 30.44 5.43
C GLY A 98 -15.03 30.22 3.92
N LYS A 99 -14.30 31.05 3.17
CA LYS A 99 -14.17 30.91 1.72
C LYS A 99 -12.92 30.13 1.39
N ILE A 100 -13.07 29.10 0.56
CA ILE A 100 -11.93 28.37 -0.03
C ILE A 100 -11.20 29.34 -0.97
N VAL A 101 -9.92 29.59 -0.67
CA VAL A 101 -9.06 30.50 -1.46
C VAL A 101 -8.25 29.71 -2.48
N LYS A 102 -7.83 28.51 -2.10
CA LYS A 102 -6.97 27.65 -2.92
C LYS A 102 -7.06 26.21 -2.46
N VAL A 103 -7.08 25.29 -3.41
CA VAL A 103 -6.81 23.87 -3.17
C VAL A 103 -5.44 23.54 -3.74
N ILE A 104 -4.61 22.87 -2.95
CA ILE A 104 -3.25 22.47 -3.34
C ILE A 104 -3.21 20.94 -3.28
N THR A 105 -3.12 20.33 -4.45
CA THR A 105 -3.06 18.88 -4.58
C THR A 105 -1.64 18.46 -4.94
N VAL A 106 -1.09 17.54 -4.16
CA VAL A 106 0.15 16.82 -4.46
C VAL A 106 -0.23 15.37 -4.72
N PRO A 107 -0.25 14.93 -6.00
CA PRO A 107 -0.62 13.56 -6.37
C PRO A 107 0.16 12.52 -5.57
N GLY A 108 -0.54 11.47 -5.12
CA GLY A 108 0.06 10.41 -4.33
C GLY A 108 0.46 10.78 -2.89
N ARG A 109 0.20 12.02 -2.43
CA ARG A 109 0.67 12.48 -1.12
C ARG A 109 -0.37 13.18 -0.26
N LEU A 110 -0.93 14.31 -0.72
CA LEU A 110 -1.86 15.10 0.09
C LEU A 110 -2.73 16.05 -0.74
N VAL A 111 -3.86 16.46 -0.15
CA VAL A 111 -4.68 17.59 -0.58
C VAL A 111 -4.73 18.59 0.56
N ASN A 112 -4.31 19.84 0.34
CA ASN A 112 -4.41 20.91 1.33
C ASN A 112 -5.35 22.02 0.85
N ILE A 113 -6.38 22.27 1.64
CA ILE A 113 -7.42 23.26 1.36
C ILE A 113 -7.14 24.49 2.22
N VAL A 114 -6.94 25.63 1.55
CA VAL A 114 -6.70 26.91 2.20
C VAL A 114 -8.02 27.66 2.30
N VAL A 115 -8.45 27.92 3.53
CA VAL A 115 -9.70 28.61 3.87
C VAL A 115 -9.37 29.93 4.55
N LYS A 116 -9.97 31.04 4.08
CA LYS A 116 -9.97 32.34 4.77
C LYS A 116 -11.33 32.58 5.40
N GLU A 117 -11.31 33.07 6.64
CA GLU A 117 -12.48 33.63 7.33
C GLU A 117 -12.94 34.93 6.66
#